data_AF-M2AD29-F1
#
_entry.id   AF-M2AD29-F1
#
_cell.length_a   1.000
_cell.length_b   1.000
_cell.length_c   1.000
_cell.angle_alpha   90.00
_cell.angle_beta   90.00
_cell.angle_gamma   90.00
#
_symmetry.space_group_name_H-M   'P 1'
#
loop_
_entity.id
_entity.type
_entity.pdbx_description
1 polymer ?
#
loop_
_entity_poly.entity_id
_entity_poly.type
_entity_poly.pdbx_seq_one_letter_code
_entity_poly.pdbx_strand_id
1 'polypeptide(L)'
;MVAKLNIRVIGMGVAGLVVASATLISSNEPGIGTFDLQHPEVSLTQFGDAKRSDQTGADAKFVGRKVCRECHETNFDLHANHGHASTFHQVSQTDLPEIFADTKFDGGANHGIYEYFADDQQALYVRLPAEFGQQAFPLQYALGSGQHAQTMLTLTTSADGQTEGIEHRVTCYHNERVGITPGHSKKIPSNALELFGDMQRGEPLQRCVDCHTTQGEVVDASVKGLVANVNCEKCHGPGSEHVRVARNTPTPPKYSVGREDWDGESEIQLCGDCHRLPKNLSEREVREYPDLLARFQPVGMLRSRCYLESNGQMRCTTCHNPHQTIQAVAKDQHIHACIQCHDNQNTEHVVCSVSTDSGCIGCHMPPLEMDEGLRFHDHWIRVREE
;
A
#
# COMPACT_ATOMS: atom_id res chain seq x y z
N MET A 1 56.06 33.30 -20.77
CA MET A 1 56.89 34.07 -21.73
C MET A 1 56.59 33.59 -23.13
N VAL A 2 56.60 34.51 -24.11
CA VAL A 2 56.25 34.36 -25.54
C VAL A 2 54.75 34.45 -25.84
N ALA A 3 54.36 35.67 -26.21
CA ALA A 3 53.11 36.02 -26.87
C ALA A 3 53.14 35.59 -28.35
N LYS A 4 51.98 35.18 -28.89
CA LYS A 4 51.71 35.23 -30.33
C LYS A 4 50.29 35.75 -30.56
N LEU A 5 50.23 37.01 -30.94
CA LEU A 5 49.05 37.76 -31.35
C LEU A 5 48.96 37.64 -32.88
N ASN A 6 47.93 36.97 -33.41
CA ASN A 6 47.65 36.98 -34.84
C ASN A 6 46.39 37.80 -35.10
N ILE A 7 46.58 39.07 -35.46
CA ILE A 7 45.54 39.93 -36.00
C ILE A 7 45.58 39.80 -37.52
N ARG A 8 44.45 39.44 -38.12
CA ARG A 8 44.17 39.70 -39.54
C ARG A 8 42.92 40.57 -39.63
N VAL A 9 43.12 41.82 -40.04
CA VAL A 9 42.06 42.75 -40.46
C VAL A 9 42.04 42.75 -41.99
N ILE A 10 40.91 42.39 -42.58
CA ILE A 10 40.57 42.73 -43.97
C ILE A 10 39.23 43.46 -43.88
N GLY A 11 39.25 44.74 -44.21
CA GLY A 11 38.07 45.61 -44.17
C GLY A 11 37.22 45.46 -45.43
N MET A 12 35.91 45.64 -45.27
CA MET A 12 35.13 46.77 -45.79
C MET A 12 33.64 46.45 -45.64
N GLY A 13 32.92 47.29 -44.89
CA GLY A 13 31.48 47.50 -45.11
C GLY A 13 30.52 47.05 -44.03
N VAL A 14 29.96 48.06 -43.34
CA VAL A 14 28.60 48.14 -42.80
C VAL A 14 28.31 47.44 -41.45
N ALA A 15 28.19 48.30 -40.42
CA ALA A 15 27.35 48.23 -39.22
C ALA A 15 27.10 46.86 -38.56
N GLY A 16 27.77 46.61 -37.43
CA GLY A 16 27.41 45.55 -36.49
C GLY A 16 28.10 45.73 -35.14
N LEU A 17 27.31 46.05 -34.12
CA LEU A 17 27.71 46.21 -32.72
C LEU A 17 28.26 44.86 -32.18
N VAL A 18 29.53 44.79 -31.78
CA VAL A 18 30.12 43.62 -31.10
C VAL A 18 30.36 43.97 -29.64
N VAL A 19 29.56 43.37 -28.74
CA VAL A 19 29.79 43.40 -27.29
C VAL A 19 30.72 42.24 -26.96
N ALA A 20 31.98 42.52 -26.63
CA ALA A 20 32.92 41.53 -26.12
C ALA A 20 32.77 41.44 -24.59
N SER A 21 32.33 40.28 -24.10
CA SER A 21 32.37 39.94 -22.67
C SER A 21 33.70 39.27 -22.35
N ALA A 22 34.45 39.83 -21.39
CA ALA A 22 35.65 39.23 -20.84
C ALA A 22 35.46 39.05 -19.33
N THR A 23 35.30 37.81 -18.89
CA THR A 23 35.23 37.45 -17.47
C THR A 23 36.56 36.77 -17.10
N LEU A 24 37.31 37.40 -16.21
CA LEU A 24 38.55 36.86 -15.63
C LEU A 24 38.19 35.89 -14.51
N ILE A 25 38.62 34.64 -14.66
CA ILE A 25 38.62 33.61 -13.61
C ILE A 25 39.94 33.74 -12.85
N SER A 26 39.86 33.90 -11.52
CA SER A 26 41.01 33.80 -10.61
C SER A 26 40.85 32.55 -9.75
N SER A 27 41.73 31.56 -9.96
CA SER A 27 41.86 30.36 -9.15
C SER A 27 42.73 30.63 -7.92
N ASN A 28 42.28 30.20 -6.74
CA ASN A 28 43.16 29.88 -5.61
C ASN A 28 42.54 28.72 -4.81
N GLU A 29 43.18 27.55 -4.93
CA GLU A 29 43.16 26.39 -4.03
C GLU A 29 44.17 26.67 -2.87
N PRO A 30 44.06 26.07 -1.66
CA PRO A 30 44.04 24.61 -1.51
C PRO A 30 43.14 24.00 -0.41
N GLY A 31 42.53 22.87 -0.77
CA GLY A 31 42.39 21.62 0.00
C GLY A 31 41.83 21.61 1.43
N ILE A 32 40.73 20.85 1.63
CA ILE A 32 40.61 19.69 2.55
C ILE A 32 39.23 19.02 2.31
N GLY A 33 39.26 17.78 1.83
CA GLY A 33 38.28 16.69 2.09
C GLY A 33 36.82 16.86 1.65
N THR A 34 36.48 16.42 0.43
CA THR A 34 35.08 16.11 0.06
C THR A 34 34.76 14.66 0.38
N PHE A 35 33.82 14.44 1.31
CA PHE A 35 33.04 13.20 1.38
C PHE A 35 32.07 13.18 0.19
N ASP A 36 32.21 12.18 -0.67
CA ASP A 36 31.31 11.95 -1.80
C ASP A 36 30.09 11.14 -1.31
N LEU A 37 28.93 11.80 -1.20
CA LEU A 37 27.63 11.14 -1.02
C LEU A 37 26.91 11.17 -2.37
N GLN A 38 27.21 10.19 -3.22
CA GLN A 38 26.35 9.85 -4.36
C GLN A 38 25.15 9.06 -3.83
N HIS A 39 24.06 9.75 -3.52
CA HIS A 39 22.75 9.13 -3.43
C HIS A 39 22.12 9.10 -4.83
N PRO A 40 21.65 7.95 -5.34
CA PRO A 40 20.83 7.94 -6.55
C PRO A 40 19.48 8.58 -6.23
N GLU A 41 19.13 9.65 -6.94
CA GLU A 41 17.80 10.26 -6.88
C GLU A 41 16.76 9.28 -7.43
N VAL A 42 15.90 8.75 -6.56
CA VAL A 42 14.70 8.01 -6.98
C VAL A 42 13.72 9.03 -7.56
N SER A 43 13.59 9.09 -8.88
CA SER A 43 12.64 9.99 -9.54
C SER A 43 11.20 9.46 -9.41
N LEU A 44 10.32 10.29 -8.85
CA LEU A 44 8.88 10.00 -8.71
C LEU A 44 8.17 9.73 -10.05
N THR A 45 8.76 10.15 -11.18
CA THR A 45 8.21 9.92 -12.53
C THR A 45 8.39 8.49 -13.04
N GLN A 46 9.24 7.68 -12.40
CA GLN A 46 9.48 6.29 -12.81
C GLN A 46 8.29 5.37 -12.50
N PHE A 47 7.36 5.81 -11.64
CA PHE A 47 6.13 5.09 -11.25
C PHE A 47 4.87 5.58 -11.99
N GLY A 48 5.04 6.17 -13.18
CA GLY A 48 3.93 6.69 -13.99
C GLY A 48 2.80 5.67 -14.15
N ASP A 49 1.58 6.16 -14.33
CA ASP A 49 0.38 5.35 -14.50
C ASP A 49 0.45 4.56 -15.81
N ALA A 50 1.23 3.49 -15.82
CA ALA A 50 1.02 2.38 -16.72
C ALA A 50 -0.35 1.81 -16.32
N LYS A 51 -1.42 2.35 -16.93
CA LYS A 51 -2.69 1.64 -17.03
C LYS A 51 -2.31 0.23 -17.45
N ARG A 52 -2.57 -0.75 -16.56
CA ARG A 52 -2.51 -2.16 -16.88
C ARG A 52 -3.18 -2.29 -18.24
N SER A 53 -2.40 -2.58 -19.28
CA SER A 53 -3.00 -2.77 -20.60
C SER A 53 -3.91 -3.97 -20.43
N ASP A 54 -5.21 -3.73 -20.39
CA ASP A 54 -6.23 -4.77 -20.57
C ASP A 54 -6.04 -5.34 -21.98
N GLN A 55 -5.07 -6.22 -22.11
CA GLN A 55 -5.08 -7.28 -23.11
C GLN A 55 -5.81 -8.50 -22.55
N THR A 56 -6.75 -8.30 -21.64
CA THR A 56 -7.86 -9.23 -21.49
C THR A 56 -8.74 -9.03 -22.72
N GLY A 57 -8.75 -9.99 -23.63
CA GLY A 57 -9.76 -10.02 -24.70
C GLY A 57 -11.14 -9.76 -24.07
N ALA A 58 -12.00 -9.03 -24.78
CA ALA A 58 -13.27 -8.48 -24.31
C ALA A 58 -14.29 -9.50 -23.71
N ASP A 59 -13.90 -10.76 -23.54
CA ASP A 59 -14.69 -11.89 -23.04
C ASP A 59 -14.14 -12.55 -21.75
N ALA A 60 -13.02 -12.08 -21.18
CA ALA A 60 -12.44 -12.70 -19.98
C ALA A 60 -13.32 -12.47 -18.73
N LYS A 61 -13.78 -13.56 -18.11
CA LYS A 61 -14.67 -13.57 -16.93
C LYS A 61 -14.00 -14.12 -15.69
N PHE A 62 -14.45 -13.61 -14.54
CA PHE A 62 -14.14 -14.18 -13.23
C PHE A 62 -14.84 -15.54 -13.08
N VAL A 63 -14.11 -16.55 -12.61
CA VAL A 63 -14.62 -17.92 -12.40
C VAL A 63 -14.85 -18.25 -10.94
N GLY A 64 -14.33 -17.42 -10.03
CA GLY A 64 -14.43 -17.60 -8.59
C GLY A 64 -13.37 -18.56 -8.05
N ARG A 65 -12.86 -18.24 -6.85
CA ARG A 65 -11.73 -18.95 -6.22
C ARG A 65 -11.91 -20.47 -6.04
N LYS A 66 -13.15 -20.96 -5.95
CA LYS A 66 -13.42 -22.40 -5.79
C LYS A 66 -12.97 -23.20 -7.02
N VAL A 67 -13.03 -22.60 -8.21
CA VAL A 67 -12.52 -23.21 -9.44
C VAL A 67 -11.00 -23.33 -9.40
N CYS A 68 -10.31 -22.34 -8.83
CA CYS A 68 -8.86 -22.38 -8.65
C CYS A 68 -8.41 -23.54 -7.74
N ARG A 69 -9.21 -23.90 -6.72
CA ARG A 69 -8.91 -25.01 -5.80
C ARG A 69 -8.81 -26.37 -6.51
N GLU A 70 -9.58 -26.58 -7.58
CA GLU A 70 -9.61 -27.85 -8.33
C GLU A 70 -8.21 -28.31 -8.75
N CYS A 71 -7.31 -27.37 -9.05
CA CYS A 71 -5.93 -27.64 -9.46
C CYS A 71 -4.86 -27.08 -8.49
N HIS A 72 -5.20 -26.08 -7.66
CA HIS A 72 -4.26 -25.37 -6.80
C HIS A 72 -4.65 -25.43 -5.32
N GLU A 73 -4.94 -26.64 -4.81
CA GLU A 73 -5.40 -26.85 -3.44
C GLU A 73 -4.45 -26.26 -2.39
N THR A 74 -3.15 -26.50 -2.50
CA THR A 74 -2.16 -25.95 -1.54
C THR A 74 -2.22 -24.42 -1.44
N ASN A 75 -2.23 -23.71 -2.58
CA ASN A 75 -2.28 -22.25 -2.59
C ASN A 75 -3.65 -21.75 -2.09
N PHE A 76 -4.73 -22.47 -2.41
CA PHE A 76 -6.06 -22.14 -1.93
C PHE A 76 -6.14 -22.23 -0.40
N ASP A 77 -5.60 -23.28 0.20
CA ASP A 77 -5.63 -23.54 1.63
C ASP A 77 -4.73 -22.56 2.40
N LEU A 78 -3.54 -22.26 1.88
CA LEU A 78 -2.69 -21.19 2.42
C LEU A 78 -3.43 -19.84 2.38
N HIS A 79 -4.00 -19.49 1.22
CA HIS A 79 -4.69 -18.23 1.03
C HIS A 79 -5.95 -18.11 1.89
N ALA A 80 -6.68 -19.21 2.13
CA ALA A 80 -7.85 -19.23 2.99
C ALA A 80 -7.55 -18.78 4.44
N ASN A 81 -6.30 -18.94 4.88
CA ASN A 81 -5.82 -18.48 6.19
C ASN A 81 -5.07 -17.14 6.12
N HIS A 82 -4.98 -16.53 4.94
CA HIS A 82 -4.33 -15.23 4.74
C HIS A 82 -5.31 -14.07 4.95
N GLY A 83 -4.84 -12.94 5.50
CA GLY A 83 -5.70 -11.78 5.77
C GLY A 83 -6.46 -11.25 4.54
N HIS A 84 -5.88 -11.36 3.34
CA HIS A 84 -6.53 -11.03 2.06
C HIS A 84 -7.86 -11.76 1.83
N ALA A 85 -8.03 -12.96 2.39
CA ALA A 85 -9.26 -13.73 2.24
C ALA A 85 -10.45 -13.21 3.07
N SER A 86 -10.25 -12.16 3.89
CA SER A 86 -11.23 -11.65 4.86
C SER A 86 -11.26 -10.12 4.95
N THR A 87 -10.95 -9.39 3.88
CA THR A 87 -10.80 -7.93 3.90
C THR A 87 -12.11 -7.13 3.81
N PHE A 88 -13.24 -7.74 3.45
CA PHE A 88 -14.52 -7.08 3.23
C PHE A 88 -15.71 -7.97 3.60
N HIS A 89 -16.54 -7.49 4.52
CA HIS A 89 -17.73 -8.21 4.98
C HIS A 89 -18.92 -7.27 5.11
N GLN A 90 -20.14 -7.80 5.04
CA GLN A 90 -21.28 -7.11 5.66
C GLN A 90 -21.11 -7.21 7.17
N VAL A 91 -21.37 -6.12 7.91
CA VAL A 91 -21.20 -6.10 9.37
C VAL A 91 -22.04 -7.16 10.07
N SER A 92 -23.25 -7.45 9.57
CA SER A 92 -24.12 -8.51 10.10
C SER A 92 -23.59 -9.93 9.90
N GLN A 93 -22.49 -10.10 9.17
CA GLN A 93 -21.83 -11.39 8.92
C GLN A 93 -20.50 -11.50 9.67
N THR A 94 -20.22 -10.58 10.59
CA THR A 94 -19.04 -10.61 11.46
C THR A 94 -19.45 -10.74 12.93
N ASP A 95 -18.45 -10.77 13.81
CA ASP A 95 -18.56 -10.69 15.27
C ASP A 95 -18.70 -9.24 15.78
N LEU A 96 -18.55 -8.23 14.91
CA LEU A 96 -18.63 -6.82 15.29
C LEU A 96 -19.94 -6.45 15.98
N PRO A 97 -21.13 -6.95 15.59
CA PRO A 97 -22.35 -6.68 16.33
C PRO A 97 -22.28 -7.15 17.79
N GLU A 98 -21.67 -8.30 18.06
CA GLU A 98 -21.49 -8.83 19.43
C GLU A 98 -20.45 -8.01 20.21
N ILE A 99 -19.36 -7.59 19.56
CA ILE A 99 -18.30 -6.79 20.18
C ILE A 99 -18.80 -5.39 20.56
N PHE A 100 -19.60 -4.76 19.69
CA PHE A 100 -20.03 -3.37 19.87
C PHE A 100 -21.39 -3.23 20.56
N ALA A 101 -22.28 -4.23 20.52
CA ALA A 101 -23.62 -4.08 21.11
C ALA A 101 -23.55 -3.65 22.58
N ASP A 102 -24.40 -2.69 22.94
CA ASP A 102 -24.51 -2.13 24.29
C ASP A 102 -23.23 -1.45 24.82
N THR A 103 -22.25 -1.20 23.95
CA THR A 103 -21.03 -0.46 24.30
C THR A 103 -21.19 1.04 24.09
N LYS A 104 -20.36 1.80 24.81
CA LYS A 104 -20.18 3.23 24.61
C LYS A 104 -18.71 3.54 24.40
N PHE A 105 -18.44 4.49 23.52
CA PHE A 105 -17.09 4.97 23.27
C PHE A 105 -17.04 6.48 23.43
N ASP A 106 -16.15 6.98 24.28
CA ASP A 106 -15.93 8.42 24.44
C ASP A 106 -14.92 8.88 23.39
N GLY A 107 -15.41 9.60 22.37
CA GLY A 107 -14.56 10.20 21.33
C GLY A 107 -13.82 11.45 21.77
N GLY A 108 -14.07 11.94 22.99
CA GLY A 108 -13.52 13.17 23.51
C GLY A 108 -14.34 14.41 23.17
N ALA A 109 -13.83 15.57 23.61
CA ALA A 109 -14.58 16.82 23.66
C ALA A 109 -15.12 17.32 22.30
N ASN A 110 -14.49 16.93 21.19
CA ASN A 110 -14.87 17.38 19.84
C ASN A 110 -15.75 16.37 19.09
N HIS A 111 -16.06 15.22 19.70
CA HIS A 111 -16.68 14.08 19.02
C HIS A 111 -17.88 13.50 19.78
N GLY A 112 -17.88 13.59 21.11
CA GLY A 112 -18.99 13.13 21.96
C GLY A 112 -18.91 11.63 22.29
N ILE A 113 -20.00 11.11 22.89
CA ILE A 113 -20.10 9.73 23.33
C ILE A 113 -20.93 8.93 22.32
N TYR A 114 -20.25 8.04 21.59
CA TYR A 114 -20.88 7.10 20.67
C TYR A 114 -21.54 5.98 21.46
N GLU A 115 -22.79 5.65 21.12
CA GLU A 115 -23.50 4.50 21.66
C GLU A 115 -23.82 3.53 20.54
N TYR A 116 -23.46 2.27 20.74
CA TYR A 116 -23.63 1.21 19.76
C TYR A 116 -24.71 0.22 20.19
N PHE A 117 -25.46 -0.29 19.23
CA PHE A 117 -26.47 -1.32 19.47
C PHE A 117 -26.69 -2.15 18.21
N ALA A 118 -27.01 -3.42 18.40
CA ALA A 118 -27.38 -4.33 17.32
C ALA A 118 -28.88 -4.65 17.40
N ASP A 119 -29.50 -4.94 16.25
CA ASP A 119 -30.86 -5.50 16.21
C ASP A 119 -30.84 -7.04 16.19
N ASP A 120 -32.04 -7.64 16.19
CA ASP A 120 -32.21 -9.11 16.15
C ASP A 120 -31.64 -9.75 14.86
N GLN A 121 -31.36 -8.95 13.82
CA GLN A 121 -30.77 -9.39 12.55
C GLN A 121 -29.27 -9.15 12.47
N GLN A 122 -28.62 -8.83 13.60
CA GLN A 122 -27.20 -8.51 13.69
C GLN A 122 -26.81 -7.23 12.91
N ALA A 123 -27.78 -6.38 12.54
CA ALA A 123 -27.46 -5.07 11.98
C ALA A 123 -26.95 -4.17 13.10
N LEU A 124 -25.75 -3.61 12.93
CA LEU A 124 -25.11 -2.75 13.91
C LEU A 124 -25.38 -1.28 13.61
N TYR A 125 -25.63 -0.51 14.65
CA TYR A 125 -25.93 0.91 14.57
C TYR A 125 -25.08 1.71 15.56
N VAL A 126 -24.85 2.97 15.23
CA VAL A 126 -24.21 3.96 16.11
C VAL A 126 -25.10 5.19 16.25
N ARG A 127 -25.18 5.77 17.45
CA ARG A 127 -25.82 7.06 17.69
C ARG A 127 -24.93 7.97 18.55
N LEU A 128 -25.18 9.28 18.43
CA LEU A 128 -24.56 10.33 19.25
C LEU A 128 -25.69 11.13 19.92
N PRO A 129 -26.18 10.71 21.10
CA PRO A 129 -27.42 11.26 21.65
C PRO A 129 -27.39 12.74 22.01
N ALA A 130 -26.21 13.26 22.39
CA ALA A 130 -26.03 14.68 22.71
C ALA A 130 -26.26 15.59 21.49
N GLU A 131 -25.93 15.10 20.30
CA GLU A 131 -25.98 15.87 19.04
C GLU A 131 -27.26 15.57 18.25
N PHE A 132 -27.72 14.30 18.24
CA PHE A 132 -28.80 13.85 17.35
C PHE A 132 -29.93 13.08 18.06
N GLY A 133 -29.95 13.05 19.40
CA GLY A 133 -30.98 12.36 20.17
C GLY A 133 -31.01 10.85 19.91
N GLN A 134 -32.14 10.32 19.45
CA GLN A 134 -32.29 8.88 19.20
C GLN A 134 -31.99 8.47 17.74
N GLN A 135 -31.58 9.41 16.89
CA GLN A 135 -31.22 9.09 15.51
C GLN A 135 -29.98 8.21 15.47
N ALA A 136 -30.07 7.09 14.76
CA ALA A 136 -29.01 6.12 14.62
C ALA A 136 -28.56 5.99 13.16
N PHE A 137 -27.28 5.73 12.99
CA PHE A 137 -26.63 5.49 11.71
C PHE A 137 -26.29 4.01 11.57
N PRO A 138 -26.68 3.34 10.47
CA PRO A 138 -26.34 1.94 10.25
C PRO A 138 -24.85 1.80 9.92
N LEU A 139 -24.23 0.74 10.40
CA LEU A 139 -22.88 0.32 10.02
C LEU A 139 -23.00 -0.85 9.04
N GLN A 140 -22.72 -0.60 7.75
CA GLN A 140 -23.09 -1.54 6.68
C GLN A 140 -21.99 -2.56 6.35
N TYR A 141 -20.77 -2.08 6.10
CA TYR A 141 -19.64 -2.91 5.67
C TYR A 141 -18.50 -2.83 6.67
N ALA A 142 -17.75 -3.93 6.83
CA ALA A 142 -16.53 -4.00 7.61
C ALA A 142 -15.33 -4.18 6.68
N LEU A 143 -14.36 -3.27 6.76
CA LEU A 143 -13.15 -3.26 5.96
C LEU A 143 -11.95 -3.59 6.84
N GLY A 144 -11.15 -4.56 6.40
CA GLY A 144 -9.97 -5.03 7.11
C GLY A 144 -10.11 -6.50 7.52
N SER A 145 -8.97 -7.18 7.69
CA SER A 145 -8.94 -8.62 7.97
C SER A 145 -9.15 -9.01 9.44
N GLY A 146 -9.22 -8.03 10.35
CA GLY A 146 -9.22 -8.29 11.79
C GLY A 146 -7.85 -8.67 12.38
N GLN A 147 -6.83 -8.93 11.54
CA GLN A 147 -5.45 -9.16 12.03
C GLN A 147 -4.84 -7.90 12.66
N HIS A 148 -5.24 -6.72 12.20
CA HIS A 148 -4.84 -5.44 12.78
C HIS A 148 -6.08 -4.68 13.27
N ALA A 149 -7.05 -4.48 12.37
CA ALA A 149 -8.31 -3.83 12.67
C ALA A 149 -9.40 -4.16 11.63
N GLN A 150 -10.64 -3.85 11.98
CA GLN A 150 -11.82 -3.81 11.11
C GLN A 150 -12.55 -2.48 11.33
N THR A 151 -12.58 -1.66 10.28
CA THR A 151 -13.24 -0.34 10.30
C THR A 151 -14.54 -0.42 9.53
N MET A 152 -15.61 0.13 10.09
CA MET A 152 -16.91 0.15 9.45
C MET A 152 -16.99 1.22 8.37
N LEU A 153 -17.66 0.91 7.26
CA LEU A 153 -17.98 1.82 6.17
C LEU A 153 -19.50 1.87 5.99
N THR A 154 -20.03 3.07 5.79
CA THR A 154 -21.45 3.29 5.45
C THR A 154 -21.53 4.03 4.14
N LEU A 155 -22.38 3.53 3.23
CA LEU A 155 -22.68 4.22 1.98
C LEU A 155 -24.04 4.92 2.12
N THR A 156 -24.10 6.16 1.66
CA THR A 156 -25.31 7.01 1.69
C THR A 156 -25.41 7.86 0.43
N THR A 157 -26.53 8.56 0.28
CA THR A 157 -26.74 9.54 -0.79
C THR A 157 -26.77 10.94 -0.18
N SER A 158 -25.93 11.84 -0.67
CA SER A 158 -25.92 13.24 -0.29
C SER A 158 -27.14 14.00 -0.79
N ALA A 159 -27.35 15.21 -0.27
CA ALA A 159 -28.43 16.10 -0.69
C ALA A 159 -28.39 16.47 -2.19
N ASP A 160 -27.21 16.45 -2.82
CA ASP A 160 -27.01 16.66 -4.26
C ASP A 160 -27.16 15.37 -5.09
N GLY A 161 -27.60 14.26 -4.48
CA GLY A 161 -27.87 12.98 -5.12
C GLY A 161 -26.63 12.12 -5.42
N GLN A 162 -25.45 12.52 -4.97
CA GLN A 162 -24.22 11.73 -5.16
C GLN A 162 -24.07 10.64 -4.09
N THR A 163 -23.36 9.55 -4.42
CA THR A 163 -23.00 8.56 -3.39
C THR A 163 -21.84 9.08 -2.55
N GLU A 164 -21.97 8.94 -1.23
CA GLU A 164 -20.93 9.23 -0.25
C GLU A 164 -20.66 8.00 0.62
N GLY A 165 -19.43 7.92 1.12
CA GLY A 165 -19.03 6.92 2.12
C GLY A 165 -18.54 7.58 3.39
N ILE A 166 -18.83 6.93 4.52
CA ILE A 166 -18.33 7.32 5.84
C ILE A 166 -17.43 6.19 6.33
N GLU A 167 -16.11 6.41 6.34
CA GLU A 167 -15.20 5.56 7.10
C GLU A 167 -15.36 5.94 8.58
N HIS A 168 -15.92 5.04 9.37
CA HIS A 168 -16.33 5.37 10.74
C HIS A 168 -15.16 5.72 11.64
N ARG A 169 -15.42 6.63 12.60
CA ARG A 169 -14.44 7.19 13.54
C ARG A 169 -13.84 6.15 14.47
N VAL A 170 -14.60 5.11 14.75
CA VAL A 170 -14.26 4.05 15.69
C VAL A 170 -14.11 2.75 14.92
N THR A 171 -13.05 2.01 15.24
CA THR A 171 -12.67 0.74 14.63
C THR A 171 -12.56 -0.34 15.70
N CYS A 172 -12.67 -1.60 15.31
CA CYS A 172 -12.29 -2.73 16.14
C CYS A 172 -10.86 -3.13 15.83
N TYR A 173 -9.94 -2.99 16.77
CA TYR A 173 -8.60 -3.54 16.68
C TYR A 173 -8.59 -5.04 16.99
N HIS A 174 -7.46 -5.68 16.70
CA HIS A 174 -7.20 -7.04 17.15
C HIS A 174 -7.42 -7.19 18.68
N ASN A 175 -7.86 -8.37 19.11
CA ASN A 175 -8.31 -8.68 20.47
C ASN A 175 -9.57 -7.89 20.91
N GLU A 176 -10.49 -7.62 19.98
CA GLU A 176 -11.81 -7.00 20.26
C GLU A 176 -11.71 -5.60 20.89
N ARG A 177 -10.55 -4.96 20.81
CA ARG A 177 -10.34 -3.64 21.40
C ARG A 177 -10.95 -2.57 20.50
N VAL A 178 -11.91 -1.83 21.02
CA VAL A 178 -12.50 -0.67 20.35
C VAL A 178 -11.59 0.56 20.52
N GLY A 179 -11.39 1.33 19.45
CA GLY A 179 -10.57 2.55 19.50
C GLY A 179 -10.79 3.47 18.30
N ILE A 180 -10.09 4.61 18.28
CA ILE A 180 -10.17 5.56 17.16
C ILE A 180 -9.55 4.93 15.91
N THR A 181 -10.19 5.08 14.75
CA THR A 181 -9.69 4.63 13.45
C THR A 181 -8.33 5.28 13.12
N PRO A 182 -7.33 4.53 12.62
CA PRO A 182 -6.02 5.09 12.32
C PRO A 182 -6.08 6.30 11.40
N GLY A 183 -5.42 7.39 11.80
CA GLY A 183 -5.40 8.66 11.05
C GLY A 183 -6.60 9.57 11.33
N HIS A 184 -7.53 9.18 12.21
CA HIS A 184 -8.67 10.02 12.59
C HIS A 184 -8.45 10.85 13.85
N SER A 185 -7.48 10.48 14.70
CA SER A 185 -7.22 11.13 16.01
C SER A 185 -6.97 12.65 15.94
N LYS A 186 -6.42 13.13 14.83
CA LYS A 186 -6.12 14.55 14.59
C LYS A 186 -7.17 15.27 13.74
N LYS A 187 -8.23 14.58 13.30
CA LYS A 187 -9.28 15.15 12.45
C LYS A 187 -10.35 15.82 13.31
N ILE A 188 -10.58 17.11 13.06
CA ILE A 188 -11.63 17.90 13.71
C ILE A 188 -12.85 17.91 12.78
N PRO A 189 -14.02 17.43 13.23
CA PRO A 189 -15.24 17.49 12.45
C PRO A 189 -15.62 18.93 12.10
N SER A 190 -15.89 19.19 10.83
CA SER A 190 -16.35 20.48 10.32
C SER A 190 -17.87 20.53 10.11
N ASN A 191 -18.52 19.36 10.10
CA ASN A 191 -19.96 19.21 9.92
C ASN A 191 -20.50 17.99 10.69
N ALA A 192 -21.83 17.87 10.74
CA ALA A 192 -22.54 16.84 11.49
C ALA A 192 -22.17 15.40 11.09
N LEU A 193 -21.98 15.11 9.79
CA LEU A 193 -21.65 13.76 9.33
C LEU A 193 -20.21 13.39 9.69
N GLU A 194 -19.30 14.36 9.69
CA GLU A 194 -17.91 14.14 10.11
C GLU A 194 -17.76 13.80 11.60
N LEU A 195 -18.81 13.97 12.42
CA LEU A 195 -18.81 13.41 13.77
C LEU A 195 -18.77 11.88 13.73
N PHE A 196 -19.41 11.23 12.74
CA PHE A 196 -19.42 9.77 12.64
C PHE A 196 -18.16 9.20 12.00
N GLY A 197 -17.43 9.97 11.20
CA GLY A 197 -16.29 9.43 10.48
C GLY A 197 -15.66 10.38 9.47
N ASP A 198 -14.81 9.83 8.62
CA ASP A 198 -14.21 10.55 7.50
C ASP A 198 -15.06 10.36 6.24
N MET A 199 -15.46 11.49 5.64
CA MET A 199 -16.32 11.51 4.46
C MET A 199 -15.50 11.30 3.19
N GLN A 200 -15.92 10.37 2.34
CA GLN A 200 -15.28 10.04 1.07
C GLN A 200 -16.30 10.07 -0.08
N ARG A 201 -15.87 10.51 -1.26
CA ARG A 201 -16.66 10.51 -2.50
C ARG A 201 -15.79 10.13 -3.69
N GLY A 202 -16.42 9.67 -4.78
CA GLY A 202 -15.73 9.43 -6.04
C GLY A 202 -14.59 8.41 -5.93
N GLU A 203 -13.44 8.73 -6.52
CA GLU A 203 -12.30 7.81 -6.60
C GLU A 203 -11.75 7.38 -5.23
N PRO A 204 -11.54 8.26 -4.23
CA PRO A 204 -11.16 7.84 -2.87
C PRO A 204 -12.11 6.82 -2.24
N LEU A 205 -13.42 6.98 -2.44
CA LEU A 205 -14.42 6.05 -1.93
C LEU A 205 -14.38 4.71 -2.68
N GLN A 206 -14.29 4.74 -4.01
CA GLN A 206 -14.17 3.54 -4.81
C GLN A 206 -12.91 2.75 -4.45
N ARG A 207 -11.80 3.43 -4.13
CA ARG A 207 -10.56 2.80 -3.70
C ARG A 207 -10.70 1.95 -2.44
N CYS A 208 -11.59 2.31 -1.52
CA CYS A 208 -11.92 1.46 -0.35
C CYS A 208 -12.45 0.09 -0.79
N VAL A 209 -13.34 0.05 -1.78
CA VAL A 209 -13.89 -1.19 -2.33
C VAL A 209 -12.84 -1.91 -3.19
N ASP A 210 -12.08 -1.18 -4.00
CA ASP A 210 -11.07 -1.78 -4.86
C ASP A 210 -9.97 -2.47 -4.05
N CYS A 211 -9.48 -1.88 -2.96
CA CYS A 211 -8.44 -2.49 -2.16
C CYS A 211 -8.92 -3.66 -1.29
N HIS A 212 -10.22 -3.71 -0.97
CA HIS A 212 -10.77 -4.70 -0.05
C HIS A 212 -11.58 -5.81 -0.74
N THR A 213 -11.79 -5.74 -2.05
CA THR A 213 -12.58 -6.72 -2.81
C THR A 213 -11.84 -7.21 -4.06
N THR A 214 -12.28 -8.34 -4.59
CA THR A 214 -11.81 -8.85 -5.89
C THR A 214 -12.47 -8.07 -7.01
N GLN A 215 -13.76 -7.77 -6.83
CA GLN A 215 -14.58 -6.99 -7.73
C GLN A 215 -15.67 -6.27 -6.92
N GLY A 216 -16.00 -5.04 -7.30
CA GLY A 216 -17.11 -4.29 -6.72
C GLY A 216 -17.09 -2.84 -7.19
N GLU A 217 -18.27 -2.28 -7.41
CA GLU A 217 -18.44 -0.88 -7.82
C GLU A 217 -19.39 -0.16 -6.87
N VAL A 218 -19.00 1.02 -6.39
CA VAL A 218 -19.83 1.86 -5.52
C VAL A 218 -20.84 2.62 -6.38
N VAL A 219 -22.09 2.19 -6.35
CA VAL A 219 -23.19 2.78 -7.12
C VAL A 219 -24.47 2.79 -6.29
N ASP A 220 -25.19 3.92 -6.33
CA ASP A 220 -26.46 4.12 -5.64
C ASP A 220 -26.40 3.74 -4.15
N ALA A 221 -25.42 4.30 -3.43
CA ALA A 221 -25.17 4.02 -2.01
C ALA A 221 -25.04 2.52 -1.67
N SER A 222 -24.52 1.71 -2.60
CA SER A 222 -24.31 0.28 -2.39
C SER A 222 -23.11 -0.23 -3.20
N VAL A 223 -22.61 -1.42 -2.88
CA VAL A 223 -21.58 -2.08 -3.70
C VAL A 223 -22.26 -3.07 -4.66
N LYS A 224 -22.17 -2.82 -5.96
CA LYS A 224 -22.68 -3.67 -7.04
C LYS A 224 -21.58 -4.57 -7.59
N GLY A 225 -21.97 -5.72 -8.17
CA GLY A 225 -21.02 -6.67 -8.76
C GLY A 225 -20.01 -7.24 -7.77
N LEU A 226 -20.38 -7.31 -6.48
CA LEU A 226 -19.47 -7.65 -5.39
C LEU A 226 -18.96 -9.10 -5.49
N VAL A 227 -17.64 -9.23 -5.58
CA VAL A 227 -16.88 -10.42 -5.20
C VAL A 227 -15.99 -10.00 -4.03
N ALA A 228 -16.48 -10.27 -2.81
CA ALA A 228 -15.85 -9.85 -1.56
C ALA A 228 -14.44 -10.41 -1.40
N ASN A 229 -13.63 -9.71 -0.60
CA ASN A 229 -12.25 -10.05 -0.23
C ASN A 229 -11.26 -10.00 -1.40
N VAL A 230 -9.97 -9.88 -1.10
CA VAL A 230 -8.89 -9.98 -2.08
C VAL A 230 -8.64 -11.47 -2.36
N ASN A 231 -9.20 -12.01 -3.44
CA ASN A 231 -9.04 -13.42 -3.82
C ASN A 231 -8.07 -13.58 -5.00
N CYS A 232 -7.89 -14.83 -5.45
CA CYS A 232 -6.98 -15.23 -6.52
C CYS A 232 -7.03 -14.29 -7.73
N GLU A 233 -8.23 -13.98 -8.21
CA GLU A 233 -8.44 -13.22 -9.44
C GLU A 233 -8.21 -11.71 -9.28
N LYS A 234 -8.03 -11.20 -8.04
CA LYS A 234 -7.61 -9.81 -7.80
C LYS A 234 -6.17 -9.60 -8.26
N CYS A 235 -5.29 -10.54 -7.89
CA CYS A 235 -3.88 -10.52 -8.26
C CYS A 235 -3.65 -11.11 -9.66
N HIS A 236 -4.33 -12.22 -9.95
CA HIS A 236 -4.11 -12.98 -11.16
C HIS A 236 -5.10 -12.69 -12.30
N GLY A 237 -5.95 -11.66 -12.17
CA GLY A 237 -6.95 -11.31 -13.18
C GLY A 237 -8.07 -12.34 -13.36
N PRO A 238 -8.94 -12.18 -14.38
CA PRO A 238 -10.06 -13.09 -14.65
C PRO A 238 -9.66 -14.45 -15.26
N GLY A 239 -10.15 -15.56 -14.69
CA GLY A 239 -9.59 -16.91 -14.92
C GLY A 239 -10.22 -17.78 -15.98
N SER A 240 -11.30 -17.32 -16.59
CA SER A 240 -12.05 -18.09 -17.60
C SER A 240 -11.19 -18.76 -18.67
N GLU A 241 -10.30 -18.01 -19.33
CA GLU A 241 -9.48 -18.54 -20.41
C GLU A 241 -8.40 -19.51 -19.91
N HIS A 242 -7.75 -19.17 -18.79
CA HIS A 242 -6.77 -20.07 -18.18
C HIS A 242 -7.39 -21.40 -17.77
N VAL A 243 -8.54 -21.38 -17.11
CA VAL A 243 -9.27 -22.59 -16.71
C VAL A 243 -9.70 -23.40 -17.93
N ARG A 244 -10.20 -22.73 -18.98
CA ARG A 244 -10.59 -23.39 -20.24
C ARG A 244 -9.41 -24.13 -20.85
N VAL A 245 -8.24 -23.51 -20.90
CA VAL A 245 -7.02 -24.14 -21.44
C VAL A 245 -6.54 -25.25 -20.51
N ALA A 246 -6.38 -24.98 -19.21
CA ALA A 246 -5.86 -25.93 -18.21
C ALA A 246 -6.66 -27.23 -18.11
N ARG A 247 -7.97 -27.20 -18.34
CA ARG A 247 -8.81 -28.42 -18.37
C ARG A 247 -8.53 -29.32 -19.58
N ASN A 248 -7.90 -28.79 -20.63
CA ASN A 248 -7.67 -29.48 -21.89
C ASN A 248 -6.17 -29.72 -22.18
N THR A 249 -5.25 -29.21 -21.35
CA THR A 249 -3.82 -29.40 -21.53
C THR A 249 -3.11 -29.61 -20.18
N PRO A 250 -2.15 -30.55 -20.07
CA PRO A 250 -1.38 -30.75 -18.85
C PRO A 250 -0.40 -29.60 -18.55
N THR A 251 -0.12 -28.74 -19.53
CA THR A 251 0.82 -27.62 -19.38
C THR A 251 0.19 -26.32 -19.89
N PRO A 252 -0.80 -25.76 -19.17
CA PRO A 252 -1.40 -24.49 -19.56
C PRO A 252 -0.38 -23.35 -19.49
N PRO A 253 -0.57 -22.27 -20.28
CA PRO A 253 0.20 -21.06 -20.12
C PRO A 253 0.17 -20.53 -18.69
N LYS A 254 1.27 -19.89 -18.27
CA LYS A 254 1.33 -19.19 -16.99
C LYS A 254 0.21 -18.13 -16.93
N TYR A 255 -0.46 -18.05 -15.79
CA TYR A 255 -1.64 -17.21 -15.60
C TYR A 255 -1.28 -15.72 -15.42
N SER A 256 -2.24 -14.78 -15.40
CA SER A 256 -2.06 -13.34 -15.78
C SER A 256 -0.92 -12.53 -15.13
N VAL A 257 -0.33 -12.98 -14.03
CA VAL A 257 0.95 -12.48 -13.47
C VAL A 257 2.17 -13.06 -14.21
N GLY A 258 1.97 -13.57 -15.42
CA GLY A 258 2.96 -14.15 -16.30
C GLY A 258 2.77 -13.70 -17.75
N ARG A 259 2.22 -12.48 -17.95
CA ARG A 259 2.35 -11.78 -19.25
C ARG A 259 3.83 -11.77 -19.64
N GLU A 260 4.13 -11.85 -20.94
CA GLU A 260 5.51 -12.00 -21.42
C GLU A 260 6.43 -10.86 -20.95
N ASP A 261 5.86 -9.69 -20.68
CA ASP A 261 6.48 -8.48 -20.14
C ASP A 261 6.33 -8.31 -18.62
N TRP A 262 5.90 -9.34 -17.87
CA TRP A 262 5.81 -9.27 -16.41
C TRP A 262 7.20 -9.28 -15.76
N ASP A 263 7.54 -8.20 -15.07
CA ASP A 263 8.82 -8.00 -14.40
C ASP A 263 8.66 -7.69 -12.89
N GLY A 264 9.77 -7.37 -12.22
CA GLY A 264 9.76 -7.02 -10.80
C GLY A 264 8.93 -5.76 -10.52
N GLU A 265 9.02 -4.74 -11.38
CA GLU A 265 8.25 -3.50 -11.24
C GLU A 265 6.74 -3.75 -11.38
N SER A 266 6.32 -4.61 -12.30
CA SER A 266 4.93 -5.03 -12.47
C SER A 266 4.35 -5.65 -11.19
N GLU A 267 5.14 -6.46 -10.48
CA GLU A 267 4.73 -7.05 -9.20
C GLU A 267 4.65 -6.00 -8.08
N ILE A 268 5.63 -5.10 -8.00
CA ILE A 268 5.62 -4.00 -7.02
C ILE A 268 4.40 -3.10 -7.25
N GLN A 269 4.07 -2.80 -8.50
CA GLN A 269 2.87 -2.02 -8.85
C GLN A 269 1.60 -2.75 -8.42
N LEU A 270 1.48 -4.05 -8.71
CA LEU A 270 0.32 -4.86 -8.32
C LEU A 270 0.08 -4.84 -6.80
N CYS A 271 1.13 -5.05 -6.00
CA CYS A 271 1.03 -4.99 -4.54
C CYS A 271 0.73 -3.54 -4.08
N GLY A 272 1.40 -2.58 -4.71
CA GLY A 272 1.33 -1.15 -4.41
C GLY A 272 -0.01 -0.49 -4.73
N ASP A 273 -0.85 -1.10 -5.58
CA ASP A 273 -2.22 -0.62 -5.82
C ASP A 273 -3.03 -0.55 -4.52
N CYS A 274 -2.74 -1.44 -3.55
CA CYS A 274 -3.38 -1.46 -2.23
C CYS A 274 -2.42 -1.08 -1.10
N HIS A 275 -1.18 -1.56 -1.15
CA HIS A 275 -0.15 -1.30 -0.13
C HIS A 275 0.58 0.04 -0.32
N ARG A 276 0.09 0.87 -1.25
CA ARG A 276 0.54 2.19 -1.66
C ARG A 276 1.96 2.25 -2.20
N LEU A 277 2.14 3.18 -3.13
CA LEU A 277 3.41 3.52 -3.75
C LEU A 277 3.81 4.95 -3.36
N PRO A 278 5.08 5.34 -3.57
CA PRO A 278 5.52 6.71 -3.37
C PRO A 278 4.66 7.76 -4.08
N LYS A 279 4.10 7.43 -5.26
CA LYS A 279 3.20 8.33 -6.00
C LYS A 279 1.89 8.66 -5.27
N ASN A 280 1.54 7.91 -4.23
CA ASN A 280 0.35 8.14 -3.41
C ASN A 280 0.64 8.99 -2.17
N LEU A 281 1.87 9.51 -2.02
CA LEU A 281 2.32 10.28 -0.87
C LEU A 281 2.62 11.73 -1.27
N SER A 282 2.55 12.63 -0.31
CA SER A 282 3.05 14.00 -0.48
C SER A 282 4.57 14.03 -0.58
N GLU A 283 5.12 15.06 -1.23
CA GLU A 283 6.58 15.26 -1.31
C GLU A 283 7.23 15.31 0.08
N ARG A 284 6.52 15.87 1.06
CA ARG A 284 6.97 15.93 2.45
C ARG A 284 7.09 14.53 3.04
N GLU A 285 6.08 13.68 2.88
CA GLU A 285 6.12 12.30 3.39
C GLU A 285 7.24 11.48 2.74
N VAL A 286 7.45 11.63 1.43
CA VAL A 286 8.55 10.96 0.71
C VAL A 286 9.92 11.40 1.28
N ARG A 287 10.09 12.70 1.57
CA ARG A 287 11.33 13.26 2.10
C ARG A 287 11.58 12.88 3.56
N GLU A 288 10.60 13.12 4.43
CA GLU A 288 10.72 12.94 5.88
C GLU A 288 10.65 11.47 6.28
N TYR A 289 9.94 10.64 5.51
CA TYR A 289 9.70 9.22 5.79
C TYR A 289 9.27 8.97 7.24
N PRO A 290 8.11 9.52 7.66
CA PRO A 290 7.62 9.30 9.01
C PRO A 290 7.37 7.81 9.26
N ASP A 291 7.46 7.37 10.51
CA ASP A 291 7.27 5.96 10.90
C ASP A 291 5.93 5.36 10.43
N LEU A 292 4.91 6.21 10.21
CA LEU A 292 3.63 5.83 9.60
C LEU A 292 3.79 5.11 8.26
N LEU A 293 4.85 5.38 7.50
CA LEU A 293 5.09 4.76 6.19
C LEU A 293 5.54 3.30 6.29
N ALA A 294 5.92 2.78 7.46
CA ALA A 294 6.24 1.36 7.61
C ALA A 294 5.05 0.44 7.29
N ARG A 295 3.80 0.95 7.35
CA ARG A 295 2.61 0.22 6.92
C ARG A 295 2.47 0.10 5.39
N PHE A 296 3.26 0.87 4.62
CA PHE A 296 3.26 0.90 3.17
C PHE A 296 4.57 0.32 2.64
N GLN A 297 4.63 -1.02 2.64
CA GLN A 297 5.84 -1.79 2.41
C GLN A 297 6.58 -1.43 1.10
N PRO A 298 5.90 -1.19 -0.04
CA PRO A 298 6.57 -0.80 -1.27
C PRO A 298 7.37 0.50 -1.14
N VAL A 299 6.88 1.47 -0.36
CA VAL A 299 7.56 2.77 -0.16
C VAL A 299 8.93 2.58 0.48
N GLY A 300 9.03 1.72 1.50
CA GLY A 300 10.30 1.39 2.13
C GLY A 300 11.17 0.51 1.26
N MET A 301 10.58 -0.52 0.64
CA MET A 301 11.31 -1.46 -0.22
C MET A 301 12.04 -0.73 -1.34
N LEU A 302 11.37 0.21 -2.01
CA LEU A 302 11.93 1.01 -3.10
C LEU A 302 13.10 1.93 -2.67
N ARG A 303 13.30 2.16 -1.37
CA ARG A 303 14.44 2.92 -0.82
C ARG A 303 15.57 2.01 -0.31
N SER A 304 15.33 0.71 -0.21
CA SER A 304 16.30 -0.25 0.31
C SER A 304 17.42 -0.47 -0.68
N ARG A 305 18.66 -0.50 -0.18
CA ARG A 305 19.84 -0.72 -1.02
C ARG A 305 19.76 -2.04 -1.79
N CYS A 306 19.27 -3.11 -1.15
CA CYS A 306 19.08 -4.41 -1.81
C CYS A 306 18.10 -4.34 -3.00
N TYR A 307 17.07 -3.48 -2.95
CA TYR A 307 16.19 -3.26 -4.09
C TYR A 307 16.90 -2.44 -5.18
N LEU A 308 17.50 -1.31 -4.79
CA LEU A 308 18.18 -0.39 -5.71
C LEU A 308 19.33 -1.05 -6.48
N GLU A 309 20.07 -1.96 -5.83
CA GLU A 309 21.20 -2.68 -6.42
C GLU A 309 20.78 -3.99 -7.12
N SER A 310 19.51 -4.42 -7.00
CA SER A 310 19.02 -5.64 -7.66
C SER A 310 18.80 -5.50 -9.16
N ASN A 311 18.92 -4.29 -9.73
CA ASN A 311 18.63 -4.01 -11.14
C ASN A 311 17.23 -4.52 -11.57
N GLY A 312 16.21 -4.30 -10.73
CA GLY A 312 14.81 -4.68 -11.01
C GLY A 312 14.49 -6.17 -10.80
N GLN A 313 15.42 -6.95 -10.25
CA GLN A 313 15.19 -8.38 -9.97
C GLN A 313 14.45 -8.63 -8.67
N MET A 314 14.57 -7.74 -7.69
CA MET A 314 13.94 -7.91 -6.38
C MET A 314 12.46 -7.49 -6.43
N ARG A 315 11.61 -8.30 -5.82
CA ARG A 315 10.16 -8.10 -5.76
C ARG A 315 9.59 -8.65 -4.45
N CYS A 316 8.33 -8.40 -4.14
CA CYS A 316 7.69 -8.85 -2.90
C CYS A 316 7.86 -10.37 -2.69
N THR A 317 7.71 -11.13 -3.78
CA THR A 317 7.80 -12.59 -3.80
C THR A 317 9.23 -13.13 -3.76
N THR A 318 10.25 -12.27 -3.80
CA THR A 318 11.63 -12.67 -3.47
C THR A 318 11.72 -13.14 -2.02
N CYS A 319 10.96 -12.51 -1.11
CA CYS A 319 11.04 -12.79 0.33
C CYS A 319 9.77 -13.46 0.89
N HIS A 320 8.61 -13.20 0.30
CA HIS A 320 7.32 -13.64 0.84
C HIS A 320 6.57 -14.56 -0.10
N ASN A 321 5.96 -15.62 0.43
CA ASN A 321 4.93 -16.36 -0.29
C ASN A 321 3.62 -15.54 -0.23
N PRO A 322 3.09 -15.05 -1.36
CA PRO A 322 1.93 -14.15 -1.37
C PRO A 322 0.62 -14.85 -0.96
N HIS A 323 0.62 -16.19 -0.89
CA HIS A 323 -0.54 -16.97 -0.45
C HIS A 323 -0.52 -17.30 1.04
N GLN A 324 0.63 -17.18 1.73
CA GLN A 324 0.79 -17.65 3.10
C GLN A 324 0.90 -16.47 4.07
N THR A 325 0.14 -16.52 5.17
CA THR A 325 0.17 -15.45 6.17
C THR A 325 1.54 -15.40 6.87
N ILE A 326 2.08 -14.20 7.05
CA ILE A 326 3.43 -14.00 7.57
C ILE A 326 3.61 -14.56 8.99
N GLN A 327 2.54 -14.53 9.79
CA GLN A 327 2.52 -15.01 11.17
C GLN A 327 2.64 -16.53 11.27
N ALA A 328 2.32 -17.26 10.20
CA ALA A 328 2.46 -18.72 10.13
C ALA A 328 3.84 -19.16 9.63
N VAL A 329 4.67 -18.23 9.15
CA VAL A 329 6.03 -18.52 8.69
C VAL A 329 6.99 -18.39 9.86
N ALA A 330 7.82 -19.41 10.05
CA ALA A 330 8.78 -19.43 11.15
C ALA A 330 9.85 -18.33 10.99
N LYS A 331 10.36 -17.82 12.11
CA LYS A 331 11.30 -16.68 12.12
C LYS A 331 12.58 -16.99 11.34
N ASP A 332 13.13 -18.18 11.51
CA ASP A 332 14.29 -18.67 10.76
C ASP A 332 14.02 -18.72 9.26
N GLN A 333 12.83 -19.15 8.84
CA GLN A 333 12.44 -19.16 7.43
C GLN A 333 12.41 -17.74 6.82
N HIS A 334 12.03 -16.70 7.58
CA HIS A 334 12.17 -15.32 7.10
C HIS A 334 13.63 -14.91 6.90
N ILE A 335 14.53 -15.36 7.78
CA ILE A 335 15.96 -15.07 7.67
C ILE A 335 16.57 -15.74 6.44
N HIS A 336 16.05 -16.89 6.00
CA HIS A 336 16.51 -17.56 4.79
C HIS A 336 16.43 -16.66 3.54
N ALA A 337 15.44 -15.78 3.46
CA ALA A 337 15.34 -14.82 2.36
C ALA A 337 16.52 -13.82 2.34
N CYS A 338 17.03 -13.43 3.51
CA CYS A 338 18.17 -12.51 3.62
C CYS A 338 19.48 -13.20 3.22
N ILE A 339 19.71 -14.40 3.75
CA ILE A 339 20.98 -15.12 3.55
C ILE A 339 21.10 -15.78 2.17
N GLN A 340 20.07 -15.69 1.31
CA GLN A 340 20.22 -16.03 -0.11
C GLN A 340 21.23 -15.12 -0.84
N CYS A 341 21.38 -13.88 -0.38
CA CYS A 341 22.38 -12.94 -0.91
C CYS A 341 23.45 -12.62 0.13
N HIS A 342 23.10 -12.57 1.41
CA HIS A 342 24.01 -12.20 2.50
C HIS A 342 24.70 -13.40 3.18
N ASP A 343 24.99 -14.47 2.42
CA ASP A 343 25.78 -15.59 2.94
C ASP A 343 27.30 -15.32 2.88
N ASN A 344 28.06 -16.18 3.56
CA ASN A 344 29.52 -16.08 3.59
C ASN A 344 30.22 -16.56 2.30
N GLN A 345 29.47 -17.00 1.29
CA GLN A 345 30.00 -17.50 0.02
C GLN A 345 29.92 -16.43 -1.08
N ASN A 346 28.99 -15.48 -0.96
CA ASN A 346 28.80 -14.40 -1.90
C ASN A 346 29.60 -13.15 -1.48
N THR A 347 30.76 -12.95 -2.12
CA THR A 347 31.62 -11.78 -1.85
C THR A 347 31.08 -10.47 -2.43
N GLU A 348 30.02 -10.50 -3.24
CA GLU A 348 29.41 -9.30 -3.82
C GLU A 348 28.50 -8.58 -2.80
N HIS A 349 28.11 -9.25 -1.71
CA HIS A 349 27.20 -8.72 -0.71
C HIS A 349 27.87 -8.60 0.66
N VAL A 350 27.41 -7.63 1.45
CA VAL A 350 27.92 -7.42 2.81
C VAL A 350 27.38 -8.50 3.73
N VAL A 351 28.28 -9.28 4.33
CA VAL A 351 27.93 -10.23 5.39
C VAL A 351 27.84 -9.50 6.73
N CYS A 352 26.79 -9.77 7.49
CA CYS A 352 26.60 -9.16 8.80
C CYS A 352 27.70 -9.61 9.79
N SER A 353 28.31 -8.64 10.47
CA SER A 353 29.39 -8.88 11.44
C SER A 353 28.92 -9.39 12.80
N VAL A 354 27.62 -9.28 13.09
CA VAL A 354 27.02 -9.69 14.37
C VAL A 354 26.53 -11.14 14.31
N SER A 355 25.84 -11.50 13.24
CA SER A 355 25.31 -12.86 13.01
C SER A 355 25.19 -13.10 11.51
N THR A 356 25.57 -14.29 11.05
CA THR A 356 25.53 -14.65 9.62
C THR A 356 24.25 -15.37 9.20
N ASP A 357 23.44 -15.84 10.15
CA ASP A 357 22.33 -16.75 9.87
C ASP A 357 21.04 -16.50 10.68
N SER A 358 21.04 -15.51 11.58
CA SER A 358 19.94 -15.33 12.53
C SER A 358 19.80 -13.90 13.03
N GLY A 359 18.57 -13.50 13.36
CA GLY A 359 18.30 -12.23 14.03
C GLY A 359 18.36 -10.97 13.16
N CYS A 360 18.54 -11.09 11.83
CA CYS A 360 18.71 -9.96 10.91
C CYS A 360 17.58 -8.92 11.01
N ILE A 361 16.32 -9.39 11.11
CA ILE A 361 15.12 -8.53 11.17
C ILE A 361 15.16 -7.56 12.36
N GLY A 362 15.72 -7.98 13.49
CA GLY A 362 15.75 -7.16 14.71
C GLY A 362 16.48 -5.84 14.54
N CYS A 363 17.54 -5.81 13.72
CA CYS A 363 18.33 -4.61 13.46
C CYS A 363 18.01 -3.97 12.10
N HIS A 364 17.70 -4.79 11.09
CA HIS A 364 17.55 -4.31 9.72
C HIS A 364 16.11 -3.93 9.33
N MET A 365 15.12 -4.44 10.07
CA MET A 365 13.70 -4.20 9.85
C MET A 365 12.96 -4.14 11.19
N PRO A 366 13.38 -3.34 12.18
CA PRO A 366 12.74 -3.33 13.48
C PRO A 366 11.25 -2.93 13.36
N PRO A 367 10.37 -3.50 14.20
CA PRO A 367 8.97 -3.11 14.23
C PRO A 367 8.83 -1.69 14.77
N LEU A 368 8.11 -0.84 14.06
CA LEU A 368 7.76 0.51 14.49
C LEU A 368 6.38 0.50 15.10
N GLU A 369 6.25 1.18 16.24
CA GLU A 369 4.96 1.40 16.89
C GLU A 369 4.29 2.62 16.27
N MET A 370 2.98 2.50 16.08
CA MET A 370 2.13 3.55 15.56
C MET A 370 1.09 3.92 16.61
N ASP A 371 0.40 5.03 16.37
CA ASP A 371 -0.79 5.39 17.12
C ASP A 371 -1.73 4.18 17.25
N GLU A 372 -2.42 4.10 18.39
CA GLU A 372 -3.37 3.03 18.69
C GLU A 372 -2.75 1.63 18.73
N GLY A 373 -1.46 1.51 19.04
CA GLY A 373 -0.81 0.23 19.35
C GLY A 373 -0.58 -0.70 18.16
N LEU A 374 -0.72 -0.18 16.93
CA LEU A 374 -0.37 -0.92 15.72
C LEU A 374 1.14 -1.02 15.56
N ARG A 375 1.64 -2.14 15.02
CA ARG A 375 3.07 -2.38 14.82
C ARG A 375 3.35 -2.93 13.43
N PHE A 376 4.33 -2.36 12.73
CA PHE A 376 4.73 -2.80 11.40
C PHE A 376 6.24 -2.86 11.26
N HIS A 377 6.74 -3.85 10.52
CA HIS A 377 8.14 -3.91 10.14
C HIS A 377 8.42 -2.97 8.97
N ASP A 378 9.37 -2.06 9.14
CA ASP A 378 9.82 -1.17 8.07
C ASP A 378 10.50 -1.97 6.95
N HIS A 379 10.05 -1.74 5.72
CA HIS A 379 10.65 -2.34 4.53
C HIS A 379 11.71 -1.45 3.91
N TRP A 380 12.08 -0.32 4.53
CA TRP A 380 13.34 0.35 4.24
C TRP A 380 14.49 -0.37 4.99
N ILE A 381 14.88 -1.51 4.42
CA ILE A 381 15.81 -2.49 4.97
C ILE A 381 17.21 -1.89 5.07
N ARG A 382 17.65 -1.63 6.30
CA ARG A 382 18.96 -1.07 6.66
C ARG A 382 19.18 -1.20 8.16
N VAL A 383 20.43 -1.15 8.61
CA VAL A 383 20.70 -0.93 10.04
C VAL A 383 20.13 0.44 10.43
N ARG A 384 19.17 0.47 11.36
CA ARG A 384 18.66 1.73 11.91
C ARG A 384 19.59 2.19 13.03
N GLU A 385 20.07 3.42 12.93
CA GLU A 385 20.71 4.12 14.06
C GLU A 385 19.59 4.54 15.03
N GLU A 386 19.78 4.24 16.33
CA GLU A 386 18.82 4.60 17.39
C GLU A 386 18.76 6.10 17.67
#